data_AF-A0A380FH64-F1
#
_entry.id   AF-A0A380FH64-F1
#
_cell.length_a   1.000
_cell.length_b   1.000
_cell.length_c   1.000
_cell.angle_alpha   90.00
_cell.angle_beta   90.00
_cell.angle_gamma   90.00
#
_symmetry.space_group_name_H-M   'P 1'
#
loop_
_entity.id
_entity.type
_entity.pdbx_description
1 polymer ?
#
loop_
_entity_poly.entity_id
_entity_poly.type
_entity_poly.pdbx_seq_one_letter_code
_entity_poly.pdbx_strand_id
1 'polypeptide(L)' 'MAVATRKEWYLEYEITMNRAGLLGDISSLLGMMGISIVTINGIEESRRGLLIKTDSLEKVNRFENIVMEID' A
#
# COMPACT_ATOMS: atom_id res chain seq x y z
N MET A 1 -12.51 -26.80 3.47
CA MET A 1 -11.86 -25.54 3.92
C MET A 1 -11.19 -24.91 2.70
N ALA A 2 -11.66 -23.75 2.23
CA ALA A 2 -10.99 -23.04 1.15
C ALA A 2 -9.77 -22.32 1.74
N VAL A 3 -8.56 -22.68 1.31
CA VAL A 3 -7.37 -21.91 1.63
C VAL A 3 -7.49 -20.59 0.86
N ALA A 4 -7.69 -19.48 1.56
CA ALA A 4 -7.70 -18.16 0.94
C ALA A 4 -6.30 -17.87 0.38
N THR A 5 -6.15 -17.95 -0.94
CA THR A 5 -4.88 -17.72 -1.63
C THR A 5 -4.55 -16.22 -1.56
N ARG A 6 -3.78 -15.83 -0.55
CA ARG A 6 -3.29 -14.45 -0.43
C ARG A 6 -2.21 -14.20 -1.46
N LYS A 7 -2.49 -13.31 -2.41
CA LYS A 7 -1.55 -12.89 -3.45
C LYS A 7 -0.71 -11.72 -2.96
N GLU A 8 0.52 -11.66 -3.46
CA GLU A 8 1.45 -10.57 -3.21
C GLU A 8 1.44 -9.62 -4.40
N TRP A 9 1.49 -8.33 -4.12
CA TRP A 9 1.41 -7.24 -5.09
C TRP A 9 2.52 -6.24 -4.81
N TYR A 10 3.10 -5.70 -5.86
CA TYR A 10 4.08 -4.62 -5.76
C TYR A 10 3.38 -3.29 -5.96
N LEU A 11 3.50 -2.41 -4.97
CA LEU A 11 2.97 -1.06 -4.99
C LEU A 11 4.13 -0.08 -4.90
N GLU A 12 4.17 0.89 -5.80
CA GLU A 12 5.16 1.96 -5.77
C GLU A 12 4.42 3.29 -5.69
N TYR A 13 4.95 4.21 -4.86
CA TYR A 13 4.44 5.56 -4.79
C TYR A 13 5.58 6.57 -4.74
N GLU A 14 5.29 7.75 -5.27
CA GLU A 14 6.16 8.90 -5.23
C GLU A 14 5.73 9.86 -4.11
N ILE A 15 6.69 10.34 -3.34
CA ILE A 15 6.54 11.30 -2.27
C ILE A 15 6.64 12.68 -2.91
N THR A 16 5.49 13.28 -3.19
CA THR A 16 5.40 14.66 -3.69
C THR A 16 5.67 15.69 -2.58
N MET A 17 5.21 15.41 -1.35
CA MET A 17 5.51 16.20 -0.15
C MET A 17 5.96 15.29 1.00
N ASN A 18 7.23 15.39 1.39
CA ASN A 18 7.77 14.59 2.47
C ASN A 18 7.37 15.17 3.84
N ARG A 19 6.26 14.66 4.40
CA ARG A 19 5.82 14.97 5.75
C ARG A 19 6.17 13.85 6.72
N ALA A 20 6.61 14.23 7.93
CA ALA A 20 6.73 13.28 9.03
C ALA A 20 5.36 12.59 9.27
N GLY A 21 5.36 11.27 9.33
CA GLY A 21 4.13 10.47 9.49
C GLY A 21 3.52 9.94 8.20
N LEU A 22 3.95 10.37 7.01
CA LEU A 22 3.37 9.93 5.73
C LEU A 22 3.29 8.40 5.57
N LEU A 23 4.39 7.70 5.87
CA LEU A 23 4.40 6.24 5.82
C LEU A 23 3.43 5.63 6.85
N GLY A 24 3.32 6.26 8.02
CA GLY A 24 2.38 5.87 9.07
C GLY A 24 0.94 5.96 8.56
N ASP A 25 0.57 7.06 7.92
CA ASP A 25 -0.77 7.26 7.34
C ASP A 25 -1.08 6.21 6.26
N ILE A 26 -0.15 6.01 5.32
CA ILE A 26 -0.28 5.00 4.24
C ILE A 26 -0.42 3.59 4.83
N SER A 27 0.44 3.24 5.79
CA SER A 27 0.40 1.91 6.44
C SER A 27 -0.88 1.69 7.23
N SER A 28 -1.41 2.75 7.86
CA SER A 28 -2.68 2.70 8.60
C SER A 28 -3.85 2.49 7.64
N LEU A 29 -3.89 3.20 6.51
CA LEU A 29 -4.93 3.04 5.49
C LEU A 29 -4.91 1.62 4.90
N LEU A 30 -3.74 1.11 4.51
CA LEU A 30 -3.59 -0.27 4.04
C LEU A 30 -4.09 -1.27 5.10
N GLY A 31 -3.70 -1.10 6.36
CA GLY A 31 -4.14 -1.93 7.47
C GLY A 31 -5.65 -1.90 7.69
N MET A 32 -6.28 -0.73 7.64
CA MET A 32 -7.75 -0.58 7.74
C MET A 32 -8.49 -1.29 6.60
N MET A 33 -7.87 -1.40 5.43
CA MET A 33 -8.42 -2.13 4.28
C MET A 33 -8.13 -3.64 4.34
N GLY A 34 -7.44 -4.11 5.38
CA GLY A 34 -7.04 -5.50 5.54
C GLY A 34 -5.93 -5.93 4.57
N ILE A 35 -5.13 -4.98 4.10
CA ILE A 35 -3.95 -5.21 3.26
C ILE A 35 -2.72 -5.20 4.18
N SER A 36 -1.92 -6.28 4.14
CA SER A 36 -0.70 -6.38 4.94
C SER A 36 0.51 -5.91 4.14
N ILE A 37 1.41 -5.16 4.76
CA ILE A 37 2.72 -4.85 4.20
C ILE A 37 3.68 -5.99 4.58
N VAL A 38 4.30 -6.60 3.57
CA VAL A 38 5.34 -7.63 3.75
C VAL A 38 6.70 -6.96 3.88
N THR A 39 7.02 -6.04 2.97
CA THR A 39 8.33 -5.36 2.90
C THR A 39 8.14 -3.92 2.44
N ILE A 40 9.00 -3.03 2.94
CA ILE A 40 9.11 -1.63 2.53
C ILE A 40 10.54 -1.39 2.07
N ASN A 41 10.70 -0.90 0.84
CA ASN A 41 11.99 -0.53 0.27
C ASN A 41 11.97 0.95 -0.16
N GLY A 42 13.05 1.68 0.14
CA GLY A 42 13.34 2.95 -0.51
C GLY A 42 14.02 2.68 -1.84
N ILE A 43 13.45 3.17 -2.94
CA ILE A 43 14.00 2.99 -4.29
C ILE A 43 14.88 4.19 -4.63
N GLU A 44 14.36 5.40 -4.37
CA GLU A 44 15.03 6.69 -4.51
C GLU A 44 14.61 7.61 -3.35
N GLU A 45 15.18 8.82 -3.21
CA GLU A 45 14.83 9.75 -2.12
C GLU A 45 13.33 10.05 -2.04
N SER A 46 12.67 10.14 -3.20
CA SER A 46 11.24 10.42 -3.32
C SER A 46 10.39 9.21 -3.68
N ARG A 47 10.96 8.02 -3.94
CA ARG A 47 10.18 6.83 -4.34
C ARG A 47 10.31 5.68 -3.37
N ARG A 48 9.16 5.10 -2.99
CA ARG A 48 9.08 3.96 -2.09
C ARG A 48 8.30 2.82 -2.72
N GLY A 49 8.87 1.63 -2.61
CA GLY A 49 8.26 0.38 -3.00
C GLY A 49 7.74 -0.37 -1.77
N LEU A 50 6.56 -0.94 -1.90
CA LEU A 50 5.86 -1.73 -0.91
C LEU A 50 5.50 -3.07 -1.53
N LEU A 51 5.94 -4.17 -0.91
CA LEU A 51 5.37 -5.48 -1.20
C LEU A 51 4.18 -5.67 -0.27
N ILE A 52 2.97 -5.69 -0.82
CA ILE A 52 1.73 -5.84 -0.07
C ILE A 52 1.10 -7.21 -0.32
N LYS A 53 0.29 -7.67 0.62
CA LYS A 53 -0.39 -8.96 0.58
C LYS A 53 -1.86 -8.81 0.93
N THR A 54 -2.70 -9.36 0.08
CA THR A 54 -4.15 -9.29 0.22
C THR A 54 -4.82 -10.55 -0.35
N ASP A 55 -6.01 -10.84 0.14
CA ASP A 55 -6.89 -11.90 -0.37
C ASP A 55 -7.77 -11.43 -1.53
N SER A 56 -7.84 -10.12 -1.79
CA SER A 56 -8.67 -9.54 -2.85
C SER A 56 -7.96 -8.41 -3.59
N LEU A 57 -7.95 -8.49 -4.93
CA LEU A 57 -7.48 -7.42 -5.82
C LEU A 57 -8.36 -6.17 -5.74
N GLU A 58 -9.65 -6.33 -5.46
CA GLU A 58 -10.59 -5.21 -5.33
C GLU A 58 -10.17 -4.24 -4.21
N LYS A 59 -9.60 -4.76 -3.12
CA LYS A 59 -9.06 -3.94 -2.03
C LYS A 59 -7.89 -3.07 -2.51
N VAL A 60 -7.04 -3.59 -3.39
CA VAL A 60 -5.90 -2.85 -3.96
C VAL A 60 -6.42 -1.73 -4.87
N ASN A 61 -7.34 -2.06 -5.78
CA ASN A 61 -7.93 -1.06 -6.69
C ASN A 61 -8.66 0.05 -5.92
N ARG A 62 -9.34 -0.32 -4.82
CA ARG A 62 -10.02 0.65 -3.97
C ARG A 62 -9.02 1.55 -3.22
N PHE A 63 -7.89 0.99 -2.79
CA PHE A 63 -6.83 1.77 -2.16
C PHE A 63 -6.26 2.79 -3.14
N GLU A 64 -5.97 2.36 -4.37
CA GLU A 64 -5.50 3.24 -5.45
C GLU A 64 -6.48 4.40 -5.72
N ASN A 65 -7.78 4.10 -5.85
CA ASN A 65 -8.81 5.14 -6.04
C ASN A 65 -8.85 6.15 -4.87
N ILE A 66 -8.77 5.68 -3.63
CA ILE A 66 -8.78 6.57 -2.45
C ILE A 66 -7.56 7.49 -2.47
N VAL A 67 -6.37 6.96 -2.75
CA VAL A 67 -5.14 7.75 -2.76
C VAL A 67 -5.14 8.76 -3.92
N MET A 68 -5.71 8.42 -5.07
CA MET A 68 -5.84 9.35 -6.20
C MET A 68 -6.87 10.46 -5.96
N GLU A 69 -7.87 10.25 -5.10
CA GLU A 69 -8.84 11.29 -4.73
C GLU A 69 -8.34 12.25 -3.63
N ILE A 70 -7.25 11.90 -2.94
CA ILE A 70 -6.63 12.75 -1.93
C ILE A 70 -5.65 13.69 -2.64
N ASP A 71 -6.05 14.95 -2.78
CA ASP A 71 -5.21 16.07 -3.27
C ASP A 71 -3.97 16.33 -2.39
#